data_AF-A0AAE0JSL6-F1
#
_entry.id   AF-A0AAE0JSL6-F1
#
_cell.length_a   1.000
_cell.length_b   1.000
_cell.length_c   1.000
_cell.angle_alpha   90.00
_cell.angle_beta   90.00
_cell.angle_gamma   90.00
#
_symmetry.space_group_name_H-M   'P 1'
#
loop_
_entity.id
_entity.type
_entity.pdbx_description
1 polymer ?
#
loop_
_entity_poly.entity_id
_entity_poly.type
_entity_poly.pdbx_seq_one_letter_code
_entity_poly.pdbx_strand_id
1 'polypeptide(L)'
;MTSLEIERKLLEVIRPHERITALKGFTDKRIYLESTTNGTVAEYMLESGKPLPSVKQRLAWCREAAEGVTWIYAITSPLLETLRRTGWMDGRPVHR
;
A
#
# COMPACT_ATOMS: atom_id res chain seq x y z
N MET A 1 17.15 -5.53 -7.76
CA MET A 1 15.69 -5.63 -7.62
C MET A 1 15.03 -4.67 -8.57
N THR A 2 14.07 -5.12 -9.36
CA THR A 2 13.26 -4.25 -10.23
C THR A 2 12.19 -3.51 -9.40
N SER A 3 11.63 -2.42 -9.93
CA SER A 3 10.53 -1.71 -9.28
C SER A 3 9.33 -2.63 -9.00
N LEU A 4 9.04 -3.54 -9.92
CA LEU A 4 7.94 -4.50 -9.79
C LEU A 4 8.21 -5.54 -8.69
N GLU A 5 9.46 -6.01 -8.56
CA GLU A 5 9.86 -6.90 -7.47
C GLU A 5 9.75 -6.22 -6.10
N ILE A 6 10.05 -4.91 -6.03
CA ILE A 6 9.88 -4.12 -4.81
C ILE A 6 8.40 -4.02 -4.46
N GLU A 7 7.56 -3.64 -5.42
CA GLU A 7 6.12 -3.48 -5.23
C GLU A 7 5.44 -4.79 -4.79
N ARG A 8 5.78 -5.91 -5.44
CA ARG A 8 5.31 -7.25 -5.01
C ARG A 8 5.67 -7.52 -3.55
N LYS A 9 6.94 -7.33 -3.18
CA LYS A 9 7.40 -7.60 -1.81
C LYS A 9 6.72 -6.70 -0.78
N LEU A 10 6.48 -5.43 -1.13
CA LEU A 10 5.73 -4.52 -0.26
C LEU A 10 4.30 -5.04 -0.03
N LEU A 11 3.60 -5.44 -1.09
CA LEU A 11 2.25 -5.99 -0.98
C LEU A 11 2.20 -7.33 -0.22
N GLU A 12 3.24 -8.17 -0.35
CA GLU A 12 3.38 -9.41 0.45
C GLU A 12 3.56 -9.11 1.95
N VAL A 13 4.36 -8.09 2.29
CA VAL A 13 4.61 -7.69 3.68
C VAL A 13 3.38 -7.05 4.31
N ILE A 14 2.69 -6.18 3.58
CA ILE A 14 1.57 -5.36 4.09
C ILE A 14 0.37 -6.21 4.53
N ARG A 15 0.31 -7.51 4.18
CA ARG A 15 -0.80 -8.45 4.45
C ARG A 15 -2.17 -7.94 3.95
N PRO A 16 -3.15 -8.83 3.75
CA PRO A 16 -4.48 -8.39 3.32
C PRO A 16 -5.15 -7.46 4.34
N HIS A 17 -5.70 -6.34 3.87
CA HIS A 17 -6.47 -5.38 4.67
C HIS A 17 -7.56 -4.74 3.80
N GLU A 18 -8.74 -4.47 4.37
CA GLU A 18 -9.90 -3.98 3.59
C GLU A 18 -9.66 -2.64 2.88
N ARG A 19 -8.71 -1.82 3.37
CA ARG A 19 -8.38 -0.50 2.80
C ARG A 19 -7.18 -0.52 1.84
N ILE A 20 -6.66 -1.69 1.50
CA ILE A 20 -5.48 -1.85 0.65
C ILE A 20 -5.80 -2.91 -0.41
N THR A 21 -5.52 -2.60 -1.68
CA THR A 21 -5.78 -3.55 -2.77
C THR A 21 -4.97 -4.84 -2.57
N ALA A 22 -5.65 -5.98 -2.67
CA ALA A 22 -5.00 -7.26 -2.42
C ALA A 22 -4.15 -7.71 -3.61
N LEU A 23 -2.95 -8.25 -3.33
CA LEU A 23 -2.18 -9.02 -4.31
C LEU A 23 -2.89 -10.36 -4.56
N LYS A 24 -3.33 -10.60 -5.79
CA LYS A 24 -4.00 -11.84 -6.21
C LYS A 24 -3.04 -12.83 -6.89
N GLY A 25 -1.90 -12.37 -7.39
CA GLY A 25 -0.87 -13.21 -8.00
C GLY A 25 0.24 -12.39 -8.65
N PHE A 26 1.24 -13.07 -9.22
CA PHE A 26 2.32 -12.42 -9.95
C PHE A 26 3.00 -13.37 -10.94
N THR A 27 3.78 -12.79 -11.85
CA THR A 27 4.75 -13.44 -12.75
C THR A 27 6.02 -12.60 -12.74
N ASP A 28 7.08 -13.05 -13.41
CA ASP A 28 8.35 -12.30 -13.51
C ASP A 28 8.20 -10.88 -14.09
N LYS A 29 7.10 -10.61 -14.83
CA LYS A 29 6.88 -9.35 -15.54
C LYS A 29 5.62 -8.59 -15.11
N ARG A 30 4.76 -9.18 -14.26
CA ARG A 30 3.45 -8.60 -13.91
C ARG A 30 3.04 -8.94 -12.49
N ILE A 31 2.30 -8.03 -11.87
CA ILE A 31 1.53 -8.30 -10.65
C ILE A 31 0.03 -8.25 -10.98
N TYR A 32 -0.74 -9.10 -10.33
CA TYR A 32 -2.20 -9.15 -10.43
C TYR A 32 -2.77 -8.65 -9.11
N LEU A 33 -3.57 -7.59 -9.18
CA LEU A 33 -4.20 -6.96 -8.03
C LEU A 33 -5.72 -7.21 -8.05
N GLU A 34 -6.36 -6.95 -6.92
CA GLU A 34 -7.81 -6.88 -6.84
C GLU A 34 -8.37 -5.83 -7.80
N SER A 35 -9.41 -6.21 -8.54
CA SER A 35 -10.07 -5.31 -9.48
C SER A 35 -10.98 -4.34 -8.73
N THR A 36 -10.80 -3.04 -8.97
CA THR A 36 -11.67 -1.97 -8.47
C THR A 36 -12.57 -1.47 -9.60
N THR A 37 -13.86 -1.78 -9.53
CA THR A 37 -14.82 -1.45 -10.61
C THR A 37 -15.15 0.04 -10.72
N ASN A 38 -14.86 0.80 -9.66
CA ASN A 38 -15.24 2.21 -9.55
C ASN A 38 -14.12 3.19 -9.95
N GLY A 39 -12.96 2.68 -10.38
CA GLY A 39 -11.81 3.51 -10.75
C GLY A 39 -11.16 4.19 -9.53
N THR A 40 -10.50 5.31 -9.78
CA THR A 40 -9.81 6.09 -8.74
C THR A 40 -10.66 7.26 -8.22
N VAL A 41 -10.32 7.75 -7.03
CA VAL A 41 -10.93 8.98 -6.48
C VAL A 41 -10.61 10.18 -7.38
N ALA A 42 -9.44 10.22 -8.00
CA ALA A 42 -9.05 11.29 -8.93
C ALA A 42 -9.95 11.29 -10.17
N GLU A 43 -10.16 10.13 -10.81
CA GLU A 43 -11.09 9.97 -11.93
C GLU A 43 -12.51 10.42 -11.54
N TYR A 44 -13.00 10.01 -10.36
CA TYR A 44 -14.31 10.46 -9.88
C TYR A 44 -14.37 11.98 -9.76
N MET A 45 -13.36 12.61 -9.15
CA MET A 45 -13.38 14.03 -8.81
C MET A 45 -13.11 14.95 -10.00
N LEU A 46 -12.28 14.54 -10.94
CA LEU A 46 -11.73 15.40 -11.99
C LEU A 46 -12.29 15.09 -13.38
N GLU A 47 -12.63 13.83 -13.67
CA GLU A 47 -12.84 13.35 -15.04
C GLU A 47 -14.26 12.80 -15.28
N SER A 48 -14.94 12.33 -14.21
CA SER A 48 -16.18 11.56 -14.38
C SER A 48 -17.42 12.36 -14.77
N GLY A 49 -17.37 13.69 -14.67
CA GLY A 49 -18.55 14.57 -14.84
C GLY A 49 -19.66 14.34 -13.82
N LYS A 50 -19.44 13.46 -12.81
CA LYS A 50 -20.41 13.18 -11.75
C LYS A 50 -20.54 14.36 -10.80
N PRO A 51 -21.68 14.47 -10.09
CA PRO A 51 -21.82 15.46 -9.03
C PRO A 51 -20.70 15.32 -7.99
N LEU A 52 -20.23 16.47 -7.50
CA LEU A 52 -19.25 16.51 -6.42
C LEU A 52 -19.77 15.69 -5.22
N PRO A 53 -18.92 14.85 -4.62
CA PRO A 53 -19.34 14.03 -3.50
C PRO A 53 -19.65 14.92 -2.30
N SER A 54 -20.63 14.52 -1.48
CA SER A 54 -20.97 15.24 -0.26
C SER A 54 -19.76 15.36 0.68
N VAL A 55 -19.78 16.34 1.59
CA VAL A 55 -18.75 16.49 2.63
C VAL A 55 -18.59 15.18 3.42
N LYS A 56 -19.71 14.53 3.77
CA LYS A 56 -19.72 13.24 4.48
C LYS A 56 -18.96 12.16 3.72
N GLN A 57 -19.16 12.06 2.40
CA GLN A 57 -18.48 11.08 1.57
C GLN A 57 -16.98 11.34 1.47
N ARG A 58 -16.57 12.60 1.34
CA ARG A 58 -15.15 12.97 1.31
C ARG A 58 -14.46 12.64 2.64
N LEU A 59 -15.11 12.91 3.77
CA LEU A 59 -14.59 12.54 5.09
C LEU A 59 -14.49 11.01 5.26
N ALA A 60 -15.45 10.26 4.73
CA ALA A 60 -15.39 8.80 4.73
C ALA A 60 -14.16 8.30 3.96
N TRP A 61 -13.91 8.81 2.74
CA TRP A 61 -12.72 8.44 1.96
C TRP A 61 -11.41 8.81 2.67
N CYS A 62 -11.34 10.00 3.28
CA CYS A 62 -10.15 10.39 4.05
C CYS A 62 -9.89 9.44 5.23
N ARG A 63 -10.95 9.03 5.93
CA ARG A 63 -10.86 8.08 7.04
C ARG A 63 -10.36 6.71 6.55
N GLU A 64 -10.96 6.19 5.49
CA GLU A 64 -10.56 4.89 4.91
C GLU A 64 -9.09 4.90 4.46
N ALA A 65 -8.62 6.00 3.85
CA ALA A 65 -7.22 6.17 3.50
C ALA A 65 -6.31 6.20 4.74
N ALA A 66 -6.70 6.92 5.79
CA ALA A 66 -5.95 6.99 7.04
C ALA A 66 -5.89 5.62 7.75
N GLU A 67 -6.96 4.83 7.72
CA GLU A 67 -6.99 3.46 8.23
C GLU A 67 -6.00 2.57 7.48
N GLY A 68 -5.95 2.66 6.15
CA GLY A 68 -4.95 1.95 5.33
C GLY A 68 -3.50 2.32 5.68
N VAL A 69 -3.20 3.61 5.83
CA VAL A 69 -1.86 4.08 6.22
C VAL A 69 -1.50 3.62 7.63
N THR A 70 -2.46 3.66 8.56
CA THR A 70 -2.26 3.20 9.94
C THR A 70 -1.92 1.71 9.98
N TRP A 71 -2.58 0.90 9.14
CA TRP A 71 -2.28 -0.52 9.01
C TRP A 71 -0.86 -0.78 8.49
N ILE A 72 -0.46 -0.09 7.42
CA ILE A 72 0.91 -0.18 6.87
C ILE A 72 1.94 0.15 7.95
N TYR A 73 1.71 1.24 8.69
CA TYR A 73 2.59 1.66 9.76
C TYR A 73 2.67 0.62 10.88
N ALA A 74 1.52 0.08 11.33
CA ALA A 74 1.47 -0.91 12.39
C ALA A 74 2.24 -2.21 12.05
N ILE A 75 2.21 -2.64 10.79
CA ILE A 75 2.96 -3.82 10.34
C ILE A 75 4.45 -3.53 10.18
N THR A 76 4.80 -2.37 9.64
CA THR A 76 6.18 -2.03 9.32
C THR A 76 6.95 -1.57 10.55
N SER A 77 6.31 -0.97 11.55
CA SER A 77 6.99 -0.43 12.73
C SER A 77 7.80 -1.47 13.54
N PRO A 78 7.28 -2.66 13.88
CA PRO A 78 8.07 -3.70 14.55
C PRO A 78 9.21 -4.25 13.68
N LEU A 79 8.99 -4.33 12.36
CA LEU A 79 10.00 -4.79 11.41
C LEU A 79 11.14 -3.76 11.29
N LEU A 80 10.80 -2.47 11.21
CA LEU A 80 11.77 -1.37 11.18
C LEU A 80 12.59 -1.31 12.47
N GLU A 81 11.95 -1.49 13.63
CA GLU A 81 12.66 -1.56 14.92
C GLU A 81 13.59 -2.78 14.99
N THR A 82 13.15 -3.93 14.47
CA THR A 82 14.00 -5.14 14.38
C THR A 82 15.19 -4.94 13.45
N LEU A 83 14.97 -4.35 12.27
CA LEU A 83 16.02 -4.03 11.29
C LEU A 83 17.01 -3.00 11.82
N ARG A 84 16.54 -2.02 12.61
CA ARG A 84 17.39 -1.04 13.31
C ARG A 84 18.22 -1.72 14.40
N ARG A 85 17.62 -2.56 15.24
CA ARG A 85 18.34 -3.29 16.31
C ARG A 85 19.36 -4.28 15.80
N THR A 86 19.12 -4.87 14.62
CA THR A 86 20.03 -5.84 14.00
C THR A 86 21.11 -5.18 13.13
N GLY A 87 21.17 -3.84 13.05
CA GLY A 87 22.23 -3.09 12.37
C GLY A 87 22.15 -3.12 10.84
N TRP A 88 21.07 -3.66 10.26
CA TRP A 88 20.90 -3.80 8.80
C TRP A 88 20.66 -2.45 8.11
N MET A 89 20.21 -1.44 8.85
CA MET A 89 19.99 -0.06 8.35
C MET A 89 21.25 0.83 8.46
N ASP A 90 22.31 0.39 9.15
CA ASP A 90 23.47 1.24 9.50
C ASP A 90 24.61 1.17 8.46
N GLY A 91 24.39 0.53 7.31
CA GLY A 91 25.35 0.50 6.21
C GLY A 91 26.68 -0.22 6.51
N ARG A 92 26.76 -1.01 7.59
CA ARG A 92 27.96 -1.83 7.86
C ARG A 92 27.88 -3.17 7.12
N PRO A 93 28.96 -3.58 6.42
CA PRO A 93 28.95 -4.82 5.68
C PRO A 93 28.86 -5.99 6.66
N VAL A 94 27.93 -6.90 6.39
CA VAL A 94 27.80 -8.17 7.10
C VAL A 94 29.01 -9.02 6.73
N HIS A 95 30.08 -8.93 7.53
CA HIS A 95 31.16 -9.91 7.47
C HIS A 95 30.71 -11.21 8.14
N ARG A 96 30.97 -12.31 7.40
CA ARG A 96 30.70 -13.71 7.75
C ARG A 96 31.16 -14.09 9.15
#